data_AF-A0A8H3S1S6-F1
#
_entry.id   AF-A0A8H3S1S6-F1
#
_cell.length_a   1.000
_cell.length_b   1.000
_cell.length_c   1.000
_cell.angle_alpha   90.00
_cell.angle_beta   90.00
_cell.angle_gamma   90.00
#
_symmetry.space_group_name_H-M   'P 1'
#
loop_
_entity.id
_entity.type
_entity.pdbx_description
1 polymer ?
#
loop_
_entity_poly.entity_id
_entity_poly.type
_entity_poly.pdbx_seq_one_letter_code
_entity_poly.pdbx_strand_id
1 'polypeptide(L)'
;MIHHRKPPSFTHSALELSDLKLGSTAKMAASCSRILELAKTQCRIFSLNFNPQRLRLGNKILRQRLRGPSLAAWYPRKTVSFRDLQDAYRPLGLTVFDEYEDDREEAIQIAKLRGKGRPKKKRTAAGMTLILVQSLMLTGIQNHDRRRRRNSQCHSGVPMSYVVAIHKTPLSLLSFHTP
;
A
#
# COMPACT_ATOMS: atom_id res chain seq x y z
N MET A 1 11.86 -24.40 -2.64
CA MET A 1 13.22 -23.90 -2.39
C MET A 1 13.88 -23.60 -3.73
N ILE A 2 13.90 -22.33 -4.14
CA ILE A 2 14.58 -21.89 -5.36
C ILE A 2 15.68 -20.92 -4.93
N HIS A 3 16.94 -21.35 -5.08
CA HIS A 3 18.10 -20.55 -4.72
C HIS A 3 18.17 -19.30 -5.60
N HIS A 4 17.95 -18.13 -5.02
CA HIS A 4 18.32 -16.86 -5.63
C HIS A 4 19.85 -16.76 -5.69
N ARG A 5 20.45 -17.16 -6.82
CA ARG A 5 21.85 -16.83 -7.12
C ARG A 5 21.92 -15.34 -7.47
N LYS A 6 22.53 -14.57 -6.57
CA LYS A 6 22.93 -13.18 -6.80
C LYS A 6 23.80 -13.13 -8.07
N PRO A 7 23.52 -12.25 -9.06
CA PRO A 7 24.40 -12.12 -10.22
C PRO A 7 25.77 -11.60 -9.77
N PRO A 8 26.88 -12.04 -10.37
CA PRO A 8 28.21 -11.56 -10.02
C PRO A 8 28.30 -10.07 -10.31
N SER A 9 28.58 -9.29 -9.28
CA SER A 9 29.03 -7.91 -9.40
C SER A 9 30.38 -7.94 -10.09
N PHE A 10 30.42 -7.63 -11.38
CA PHE A 10 31.67 -7.26 -12.06
C PHE A 10 32.14 -5.92 -11.50
N THR A 11 32.75 -5.95 -10.33
CA THR A 11 33.64 -4.90 -9.86
C THR A 11 34.90 -5.01 -10.72
N HIS A 12 34.98 -4.20 -11.77
CA HIS A 12 36.29 -3.90 -12.35
C HIS A 12 37.10 -3.22 -11.24
N SER A 13 38.06 -3.98 -10.71
CA SER A 13 39.19 -3.47 -9.94
C SER A 13 39.69 -2.19 -10.59
N ALA A 14 39.69 -1.11 -9.82
CA ALA A 14 40.46 0.07 -10.12
C ALA A 14 41.92 -0.39 -10.31
N LEU A 15 42.37 -0.45 -11.56
CA LEU A 15 43.78 -0.49 -11.86
C LEU A 15 44.30 0.90 -11.51
N GLU A 16 45.17 0.93 -10.51
CA GLU A 16 45.97 2.09 -10.15
C GLU A 16 46.62 2.68 -11.40
N LEU A 17 46.33 3.96 -11.64
CA LEU A 17 46.99 4.81 -12.62
C LEU A 17 48.06 5.63 -11.90
N SER A 18 49.10 4.96 -11.42
CA SER A 18 50.38 5.59 -11.15
C SER A 18 51.44 4.76 -11.86
N ASP A 19 52.29 5.46 -12.60
CA ASP A 19 53.40 4.92 -13.39
C ASP A 19 53.00 4.40 -14.78
N LEU A 20 53.01 5.32 -15.75
CA LEU A 20 54.03 5.34 -16.81
C LEU A 20 53.74 6.49 -17.80
N LYS A 21 54.65 7.46 -17.79
CA LYS A 21 55.19 8.20 -18.94
C LYS A 21 54.18 8.77 -19.97
N LEU A 22 54.11 10.11 -20.02
CA LEU A 22 53.71 10.86 -21.21
C LEU A 22 54.41 10.29 -22.46
N GLY A 23 53.65 9.68 -23.37
CA GLY A 23 54.18 9.21 -24.65
C GLY A 23 53.53 7.93 -25.16
N SER A 24 52.27 8.00 -25.60
CA SER A 24 51.74 7.02 -26.55
C SER A 24 50.59 7.63 -27.33
N THR A 25 50.93 8.34 -28.39
CA THR A 25 50.03 8.55 -29.53
C THR A 25 49.82 7.19 -30.17
N ALA A 26 48.89 6.40 -29.62
CA ALA A 26 48.50 5.11 -30.19
C ALA A 26 47.96 5.35 -31.60
N LYS A 27 48.83 5.14 -32.58
CA LYS A 27 48.49 5.13 -34.00
C LYS A 27 47.46 4.03 -34.20
N MET A 28 46.19 4.39 -34.37
CA MET A 28 45.23 3.48 -34.99
C MET A 28 45.80 3.12 -36.36
N ALA A 29 46.21 1.86 -36.54
CA ALA A 29 46.82 1.39 -37.80
C ALA A 29 45.87 1.50 -39.00
N ALA A 30 44.56 1.56 -38.74
CA ALA A 30 43.52 1.77 -39.73
C ALA A 30 42.89 3.16 -39.60
N SER A 31 42.49 3.75 -40.74
CA SER A 31 41.86 5.07 -40.76
C SER A 31 40.55 5.08 -39.98
N CYS A 32 40.32 6.15 -39.20
CA CYS A 32 39.09 6.33 -38.42
C CYS A 32 37.82 6.28 -39.31
N SER A 33 37.91 6.79 -40.54
CA SER A 33 36.80 6.73 -41.52
C SER A 33 36.45 5.30 -41.91
N ARG A 34 37.45 4.44 -42.13
CA ARG A 34 37.21 3.04 -42.52
C ARG A 34 36.58 2.23 -41.40
N ILE A 35 36.98 2.51 -40.15
CA ILE A 35 36.38 1.89 -38.96
C ILE A 35 34.92 2.34 -38.78
N LEU A 36 34.61 3.62 -39.02
CA LEU A 36 33.23 4.11 -38.97
C LEU A 36 32.34 3.46 -40.04
N GLU A 37 32.86 3.28 -41.26
CA GLU A 37 32.13 2.58 -42.32
C GLU A 37 31.90 1.10 -41.97
N LEU A 38 32.89 0.41 -41.40
CA LEU A 38 32.72 -0.96 -40.92
C LEU A 38 31.65 -1.03 -39.80
N ALA A 39 31.68 -0.11 -38.84
CA ALA A 39 30.68 -0.06 -37.79
C ALA A 39 29.27 0.21 -38.35
N LYS A 40 29.16 1.06 -39.36
CA LYS A 40 27.91 1.35 -40.07
C LYS A 40 27.38 0.13 -40.83
N THR A 41 28.23 -0.62 -41.54
CA THR A 41 27.81 -1.85 -42.24
C THR A 41 27.43 -2.94 -41.25
N GLN A 42 28.18 -3.11 -40.16
CA GLN A 42 27.82 -4.03 -39.08
C GLN A 42 26.45 -3.70 -38.48
N CYS A 43 26.20 -2.43 -38.14
CA CYS A 43 24.90 -2.00 -37.64
C CYS A 43 23.78 -2.28 -38.64
N ARG A 44 24.03 -2.11 -39.95
CA ARG A 44 23.05 -2.45 -41.00
C ARG A 44 22.77 -3.94 -41.06
N ILE A 45 23.79 -4.80 -40.97
CA ILE A 45 23.63 -6.26 -40.97
C ILE A 45 22.80 -6.73 -39.78
N PHE A 46 23.07 -6.20 -38.58
CA PHE A 46 22.41 -6.63 -37.34
C PHE A 46 21.18 -5.80 -36.96
N SER A 47 20.68 -4.93 -37.85
CA SER A 47 19.56 -4.01 -37.57
C SER A 47 19.76 -3.20 -36.26
N LEU A 48 21.00 -2.82 -35.97
CA LEU A 48 21.37 -1.98 -34.84
C LEU A 48 21.37 -0.50 -35.25
N ASN A 49 21.15 0.38 -34.29
CA ASN A 49 21.21 1.83 -34.52
C ASN A 49 22.67 2.32 -34.46
N PHE A 50 23.10 3.06 -35.50
CA PHE A 50 24.42 3.68 -35.61
C PHE A 50 24.38 5.15 -35.17
N ASN A 51 25.12 5.51 -34.09
CA ASN A 51 25.12 6.84 -33.48
C ASN A 51 26.55 7.39 -33.25
N PRO A 52 27.25 7.87 -34.29
CA PRO A 52 28.63 8.32 -34.17
C PRO A 52 28.77 9.64 -33.39
N GLN A 53 27.77 10.53 -33.42
CA GLN A 53 27.75 11.80 -32.70
C GLN A 53 27.29 11.66 -31.22
N ARG A 54 26.97 10.44 -30.78
CA ARG A 54 26.56 10.14 -29.39
C ARG A 54 25.35 10.96 -28.91
N LEU A 55 24.39 11.20 -29.81
CA LEU A 55 23.16 11.94 -29.50
C LEU A 55 22.25 11.13 -28.55
N ARG A 56 21.47 11.84 -27.72
CA ARG A 56 20.53 11.23 -26.76
C ARG A 56 19.18 10.92 -27.43
N LEU A 57 19.11 9.80 -28.14
CA LEU A 57 17.93 9.37 -28.92
C LEU A 57 16.85 8.62 -28.10
N GLY A 58 17.06 8.40 -26.79
CA GLY A 58 16.08 7.68 -25.96
C GLY A 58 16.09 6.14 -26.10
N ASN A 59 16.99 5.56 -26.89
CA ASN A 59 17.11 4.10 -27.10
C ASN A 59 17.24 3.28 -25.79
N LYS A 60 17.74 3.89 -24.70
CA LYS A 60 17.79 3.27 -23.37
C LYS A 60 16.40 2.86 -22.87
N ILE A 61 15.40 3.71 -23.09
CA ILE A 61 14.03 3.48 -22.62
C ILE A 61 13.37 2.37 -23.43
N LEU A 62 13.53 2.37 -24.76
CA LEU A 62 12.93 1.35 -25.63
C LEU A 62 13.55 -0.04 -25.45
N ARG A 63 14.84 -0.13 -25.10
CA ARG A 63 15.53 -1.40 -24.82
C ARG A 63 15.19 -1.99 -23.45
N GLN A 64 14.58 -1.21 -22.56
CA GLN A 64 14.16 -1.74 -21.26
C GLN A 64 13.06 -2.77 -21.46
N ARG A 65 13.25 -3.96 -20.90
CA ARG A 65 12.22 -5.00 -20.90
C ARG A 65 11.02 -4.52 -20.08
N LEU A 66 9.82 -4.70 -20.62
CA LEU A 66 8.58 -4.35 -19.94
C LEU A 66 8.41 -5.22 -18.69
N ARG A 67 8.12 -4.59 -17.55
CA ARG A 67 7.90 -5.26 -16.25
C ARG A 67 6.42 -5.44 -15.90
N GLY A 68 5.52 -4.92 -16.74
CA GLY A 68 4.08 -4.91 -16.51
C GLY A 68 3.48 -6.26 -16.12
N PRO A 69 3.77 -7.38 -16.84
CA PRO A 69 3.22 -8.69 -16.50
C PRO A 69 3.60 -9.16 -15.09
N SER A 70 4.86 -8.95 -14.69
CA SER A 70 5.36 -9.32 -13.36
C SER A 70 4.69 -8.51 -12.25
N LEU A 71 4.44 -7.22 -12.50
CA LEU A 71 3.75 -6.34 -11.53
C LEU A 71 2.26 -6.65 -11.42
N ALA A 72 1.59 -6.94 -12.54
CA ALA A 72 0.18 -7.31 -12.55
C ALA A 72 -0.10 -8.63 -11.83
N ALA A 73 0.86 -9.55 -11.84
CA ALA A 73 0.78 -10.84 -11.15
C ALA A 73 1.22 -10.78 -9.67
N TRP A 74 1.42 -9.60 -9.10
CA TRP A 74 1.89 -9.45 -7.71
C TRP A 74 0.95 -10.12 -6.70
N TYR A 75 -0.35 -9.90 -6.84
CA TYR A 75 -1.34 -10.64 -6.07
C TYR A 75 -1.77 -11.90 -6.82
N PRO A 76 -1.85 -13.05 -6.14
CA PRO A 76 -2.34 -14.26 -6.76
C PRO A 76 -3.77 -14.03 -7.25
N ARG A 77 -4.07 -14.53 -8.45
CA ARG A 77 -5.42 -14.46 -9.01
C ARG A 77 -6.34 -15.34 -8.17
N LYS A 78 -7.57 -14.89 -7.96
CA LYS A 78 -8.62 -15.72 -7.34
C LYS A 78 -8.89 -16.88 -8.29
N THR A 79 -8.61 -18.11 -7.84
CA THR A 79 -8.73 -19.32 -8.67
C THR A 79 -10.11 -19.95 -8.54
N VAL A 80 -10.58 -20.16 -7.31
CA VAL A 80 -11.88 -20.77 -7.01
C VAL A 80 -12.52 -20.00 -5.87
N SER A 81 -13.76 -19.60 -6.06
CA SER A 81 -14.60 -19.02 -5.02
C SER A 81 -15.56 -20.07 -4.46
N PHE A 82 -16.11 -19.81 -3.27
CA PHE A 82 -17.09 -20.70 -2.65
C PHE A 82 -18.37 -20.87 -3.50
N ARG A 83 -18.72 -19.85 -4.30
CA ARG A 83 -19.84 -19.92 -5.25
C ARG A 83 -19.58 -20.93 -6.37
N ASP A 84 -18.34 -20.99 -6.87
CA ASP A 84 -17.97 -21.95 -7.91
C ASP A 84 -18.10 -23.39 -7.38
N LEU A 85 -17.82 -23.61 -6.09
CA LEU A 85 -18.08 -24.91 -5.44
C LEU A 85 -19.58 -25.21 -5.37
N GLN A 86 -20.41 -24.26 -4.92
CA GLN A 86 -21.86 -24.46 -4.87
C GLN A 86 -22.44 -24.80 -6.25
N ASP A 87 -22.00 -24.11 -7.30
CA ASP A 87 -22.47 -24.36 -8.67
C ASP A 87 -22.03 -25.75 -9.17
N ALA A 88 -20.84 -26.23 -8.79
CA ALA A 88 -20.36 -27.57 -9.14
C ALA A 88 -21.16 -28.69 -8.47
N TYR A 89 -21.61 -28.49 -7.23
CA TYR A 89 -22.34 -29.50 -6.45
C TYR A 89 -23.87 -29.43 -6.59
N ARG A 90 -24.42 -28.31 -7.10
CA ARG A 90 -25.86 -28.14 -7.33
C ARG A 90 -26.49 -29.25 -8.19
N PRO A 91 -25.86 -29.74 -9.29
CA PRO A 91 -26.42 -30.83 -10.09
C PRO A 91 -26.52 -32.16 -9.35
N LEU A 92 -25.69 -32.35 -8.32
CA LEU A 92 -25.69 -33.55 -7.48
C LEU A 92 -26.73 -33.47 -6.35
N GLY A 93 -27.50 -32.39 -6.28
CA GLY A 93 -28.49 -32.16 -5.23
C GLY A 93 -27.89 -31.85 -3.86
N LEU A 94 -26.59 -31.53 -3.80
CA LEU A 94 -25.87 -31.24 -2.56
C LEU A 94 -25.86 -29.73 -2.29
N THR A 95 -26.15 -29.35 -1.05
CA THR A 95 -26.07 -27.98 -0.56
C THR A 95 -24.77 -27.76 0.22
N VAL A 96 -24.04 -26.70 -0.09
CA VAL A 96 -22.78 -26.34 0.59
C VAL A 96 -22.98 -24.98 1.29
N PHE A 97 -22.64 -24.91 2.58
CA PHE A 97 -22.83 -23.73 3.44
C PHE A 97 -21.50 -23.04 3.75
N ASP A 98 -21.48 -21.70 3.68
CA ASP A 98 -20.29 -20.88 4.00
C ASP A 98 -20.39 -20.39 5.44
N GLU A 99 -19.78 -21.12 6.37
CA GLU A 99 -19.85 -20.83 7.81
C GLU A 99 -19.49 -19.38 8.14
N TYR A 100 -18.49 -18.81 7.46
CA TYR A 100 -18.06 -17.43 7.72
C TYR A 100 -19.08 -16.38 7.27
N GLU A 101 -19.78 -16.63 6.16
CA GLU A 101 -20.86 -15.74 5.73
C GLU A 101 -22.09 -15.91 6.61
N ASP A 102 -22.42 -17.13 7.02
CA ASP A 102 -23.55 -17.41 7.91
C ASP A 102 -23.35 -16.70 9.28
N ASP A 103 -22.17 -16.84 9.90
CA ASP A 103 -21.79 -16.13 11.13
C ASP A 103 -21.90 -14.60 10.97
N ARG A 104 -21.48 -14.08 9.80
CA ARG A 104 -21.57 -12.65 9.49
C ARG A 104 -23.03 -12.21 9.40
N GLU A 105 -23.90 -13.02 8.82
CA GLU A 105 -25.33 -12.74 8.71
C GLU A 105 -26.02 -12.79 10.07
N GLU A 106 -25.72 -13.77 10.90
CA GLU A 106 -26.20 -13.87 12.28
C GLU A 106 -25.79 -12.65 13.11
N ALA A 107 -24.52 -12.26 13.04
CA ALA A 107 -24.01 -11.07 13.72
C ALA A 107 -24.76 -9.79 13.30
N ILE A 108 -25.10 -9.68 12.01
CA ILE A 108 -25.91 -8.57 11.48
C ILE A 108 -27.33 -8.61 12.03
N GLN A 109 -27.95 -9.79 12.11
CA GLN A 109 -29.30 -9.96 12.65
C GLN A 109 -29.35 -9.58 14.14
N ILE A 110 -28.39 -10.07 14.94
CA ILE A 110 -28.25 -9.73 16.36
C ILE A 110 -28.07 -8.22 16.54
N ALA A 111 -27.25 -7.58 15.72
CA ALA A 111 -27.05 -6.13 15.77
C ALA A 111 -28.35 -5.36 15.47
N LYS A 112 -29.14 -5.81 14.48
CA LYS A 112 -30.44 -5.21 14.16
C LYS A 112 -31.45 -5.36 15.30
N LEU A 113 -31.54 -6.54 15.93
CA LEU A 113 -32.41 -6.79 17.07
C LEU A 113 -32.09 -5.85 18.24
N ARG A 114 -30.80 -5.55 18.46
CA ARG A 114 -30.34 -4.63 19.50
C ARG A 114 -30.46 -3.14 19.14
N GLY A 115 -31.03 -2.80 17.97
CA GLY A 115 -31.07 -1.42 17.45
C GLY A 115 -29.69 -0.86 17.07
N LYS A 116 -28.64 -1.69 17.07
CA LYS A 116 -27.27 -1.36 16.67
C LYS A 116 -26.98 -1.71 15.21
N GLY A 117 -28.03 -1.95 14.43
CA GLY A 117 -27.93 -2.23 13.00
C GLY A 117 -27.35 -1.04 12.25
N ARG A 118 -26.67 -1.31 11.13
CA ARG A 118 -26.14 -0.25 10.26
C ARG A 118 -27.29 0.68 9.82
N PRO A 119 -27.16 2.00 9.99
CA PRO A 119 -28.17 2.94 9.51
C PRO A 119 -28.33 2.86 8.00
N LYS A 120 -29.52 3.20 7.48
CA LYS A 120 -29.80 3.16 6.05
C LYS A 120 -28.86 4.11 5.30
N LYS A 121 -28.09 3.57 4.35
CA LYS A 121 -27.25 4.38 3.45
C LYS A 121 -28.14 5.35 2.67
N LYS A 122 -27.94 6.66 2.86
CA LYS A 122 -28.64 7.70 2.09
C LYS A 122 -28.20 7.63 0.63
N ARG A 123 -29.15 7.63 -0.31
CA ARG A 123 -28.90 7.53 -1.77
C ARG A 123 -29.27 8.80 -2.55
N THR A 124 -29.94 9.76 -1.92
CA THR A 124 -30.42 11.01 -2.53
C THR A 124 -29.53 12.19 -2.17
N ALA A 125 -29.29 13.11 -3.11
CA ALA A 125 -28.44 14.30 -2.92
C ALA A 125 -28.84 15.18 -1.71
N ALA A 126 -30.14 15.38 -1.50
CA ALA A 126 -30.68 16.12 -0.35
C ALA A 126 -30.29 15.50 1.01
N GLY A 127 -30.10 14.18 1.07
CA GLY A 127 -29.69 13.49 2.28
C GLY A 127 -28.21 13.69 2.62
N MET A 128 -27.37 13.98 1.62
CA MET A 128 -25.93 14.20 1.77
C MET A 128 -25.64 15.62 2.27
N THR A 129 -26.34 16.63 1.73
CA THR A 129 -26.18 18.05 2.14
C THR A 129 -26.62 18.28 3.58
N LEU A 130 -27.73 17.68 4.01
CA LEU A 130 -28.20 17.77 5.40
C LEU A 130 -27.19 17.22 6.42
N ILE A 131 -26.47 16.12 6.11
CA ILE A 131 -25.43 15.59 7.02
C ILE A 131 -24.26 16.58 7.15
N LEU A 132 -23.82 17.17 6.04
CA LEU A 132 -22.71 18.12 6.04
C LEU A 132 -23.06 19.40 6.80
N VAL A 133 -24.26 19.95 6.58
CA VAL A 133 -24.74 21.12 7.31
C VAL A 133 -24.88 20.82 8.80
N GLN A 134 -25.47 19.67 9.16
CA GLN A 134 -25.65 19.30 10.57
C GLN A 134 -24.31 19.04 11.28
N SER A 135 -23.33 18.45 10.58
CA SER A 135 -21.98 18.24 11.10
C SER A 135 -21.20 19.56 11.25
N LEU A 136 -21.35 20.52 10.33
CA LEU A 136 -20.77 21.86 10.42
C LEU A 136 -21.37 22.65 11.59
N MET A 137 -22.70 22.57 11.79
CA MET A 137 -23.38 23.23 12.90
C MET A 137 -22.98 22.64 14.26
N LEU A 138 -22.90 21.30 14.39
CA LEU A 138 -22.51 20.63 15.64
C LEU A 138 -21.03 20.86 16.00
N THR A 139 -20.13 20.87 15.00
CA THR A 139 -18.71 21.20 15.24
C THR A 139 -18.51 22.69 15.53
N GLY A 140 -19.32 23.57 14.93
CA GLY A 140 -19.36 25.00 15.29
C GLY A 140 -19.74 25.24 16.75
N ILE A 141 -20.76 24.55 17.26
CA ILE A 141 -21.21 24.64 18.66
C ILE A 141 -20.15 24.09 19.63
N GLN A 142 -19.54 22.94 19.32
CA GLN A 142 -18.47 22.36 20.13
C GLN A 142 -17.19 23.23 20.17
N ASN A 143 -16.86 23.91 19.07
CA ASN A 143 -15.71 24.81 19.00
C ASN A 143 -15.94 26.13 19.76
N HIS A 144 -17.18 26.62 19.84
CA HIS A 144 -17.56 27.76 20.68
C HIS A 144 -17.42 27.42 22.18
N ASP A 145 -17.80 26.21 22.59
CA ASP A 145 -17.72 25.76 23.98
C ASP A 145 -16.26 25.50 24.44
N ARG A 146 -15.40 25.00 23.54
CA ARG A 146 -13.94 24.91 23.78
C ARG A 146 -13.23 26.27 23.87
N ARG A 147 -13.77 27.33 23.25
CA ARG A 147 -13.24 28.69 23.40
C ARG A 147 -13.64 29.32 24.74
N ARG A 148 -14.86 29.05 25.25
CA ARG A 148 -15.28 29.51 26.58
C ARG A 148 -14.44 28.92 27.72
N ARG A 149 -14.11 27.62 27.66
CA ARG A 149 -13.29 26.96 28.70
C ARG A 149 -11.84 27.47 28.79
N ARG A 150 -11.28 27.98 27.68
CA ARG A 150 -9.92 28.57 27.67
C ARG A 150 -9.90 29.99 28.24
N ASN A 151 -10.98 30.76 28.09
CA ASN A 151 -11.07 32.13 28.61
C ASN A 151 -11.48 32.21 30.09
N SER A 152 -11.91 31.10 30.71
CA SER A 152 -12.29 31.05 32.14
C SER A 152 -11.14 30.61 33.06
N GLN A 153 -9.93 30.45 32.54
CA GLN A 153 -8.77 29.93 33.29
C GLN A 153 -7.67 30.98 33.44
N CYS A 154 -8.04 32.20 33.85
CA CYS A 154 -7.08 33.23 34.25
C CYS A 154 -7.69 34.11 35.36
N HIS A 155 -7.57 33.72 36.63
CA HIS A 155 -7.25 34.56 37.80
C HIS A 155 -7.49 33.81 39.13
N SER A 156 -6.51 33.92 40.05
CA SER A 156 -6.35 33.25 41.36
C SER A 156 -6.12 31.73 41.28
N GLY A 157 -5.11 31.10 41.88
CA GLY A 157 -4.30 31.45 43.04
C GLY A 157 -4.34 30.23 43.97
N VAL A 158 -3.21 29.52 44.08
CA VAL A 158 -2.88 28.48 45.08
C VAL A 158 -3.55 27.08 44.90
N PRO A 159 -2.77 25.98 44.96
CA PRO A 159 -3.29 24.61 44.83
C PRO A 159 -3.89 24.10 46.14
N MET A 160 -5.14 23.60 46.11
CA MET A 160 -5.65 22.70 47.14
C MET A 160 -5.74 21.27 46.60
N SER A 161 -4.81 20.45 47.07
CA SER A 161 -4.91 19.01 47.08
C SER A 161 -6.16 18.60 47.88
N TYR A 162 -7.08 17.91 47.21
CA TYR A 162 -7.94 16.95 47.89
C TYR A 162 -7.73 15.59 47.22
N VAL A 163 -7.05 14.72 47.95
CA VAL A 163 -7.01 13.29 47.69
C VAL A 163 -8.41 12.78 47.98
N VAL A 164 -9.20 12.52 46.94
CA VAL A 164 -10.43 11.73 47.08
C VAL A 164 -10.00 10.27 47.18
N ALA A 165 -9.88 9.80 48.41
CA ALA A 165 -9.71 8.38 48.71
C ALA A 165 -10.98 7.64 48.30
N ILE A 166 -10.93 6.93 47.17
CA ILE A 166 -11.93 5.92 46.84
C ILE A 166 -11.56 4.69 47.68
N HIS A 167 -12.25 4.51 48.80
CA HIS A 167 -12.26 3.25 49.53
C HIS A 167 -12.74 2.15 48.58
N LYS A 168 -11.85 1.21 48.24
CA LYS A 168 -12.25 -0.10 47.72
C LYS A 168 -12.98 -0.83 48.84
N THR A 169 -14.30 -0.97 48.72
CA THR A 169 -15.04 -1.99 49.45
C THR A 169 -14.92 -3.31 48.70
N PRO A 170 -14.35 -4.37 49.29
CA PRO A 170 -14.47 -5.72 48.73
C PRO A 170 -15.89 -6.23 49.02
N LEU A 171 -16.67 -6.48 47.95
CA LEU A 171 -17.90 -7.25 48.05
C LEU A 171 -17.53 -8.67 48.49
N SER A 172 -17.85 -8.98 49.75
CA SER A 172 -17.74 -10.31 50.33
C SER A 172 -18.78 -11.26 49.74
N LEU A 173 -18.31 -12.47 49.42
CA LEU A 173 -19.10 -13.65 49.10
C LEU A 173 -20.25 -13.85 50.10
N LEU A 174 -21.47 -13.93 49.60
CA LEU A 174 -22.60 -14.52 50.31
C LEU A 174 -23.16 -15.64 49.44
N SER A 175 -22.86 -16.84 49.91
CA SER A 175 -23.37 -18.13 49.50
C SER A 175 -24.90 -18.16 49.59
N PHE A 176 -25.55 -18.41 48.44
CA PHE A 176 -26.95 -18.84 48.41
C PHE A 176 -27.01 -20.35 48.64
N HIS A 177 -27.61 -20.71 49.77
CA HIS A 177 -28.07 -22.04 50.11
C HIS A 177 -29.46 -22.20 49.48
N THR A 178 -29.64 -23.18 48.60
CA THR A 178 -30.97 -23.60 48.13
C THR A 178 -31.42 -24.82 48.92
N PRO A 179 -32.70 -24.91 49.33
CA PRO A 179 -33.28 -26.15 49.81
C PRO A 179 -33.37 -27.22 48.71
#